data_AF-A0A7T8JWM3-F1
#
_entry.id   AF-A0A7T8JWM3-F1
#
_cell.length_a   1.000
_cell.length_b   1.000
_cell.length_c   1.000
_cell.angle_alpha   90.00
_cell.angle_beta   90.00
_cell.angle_gamma   90.00
#
_symmetry.space_group_name_H-M   'P 1'
#
loop_
_entity.id
_entity.type
_entity.pdbx_description
1 polymer ?
#
loop_
_entity_poly.entity_id
_entity_poly.type
_entity_poly.pdbx_seq_one_letter_code
_entity_poly.pdbx_strand_id
1 'polypeptide(L)' 'KRLPDAEAAICDCLGVVASNGKKSPLLRIPDGVKINKIVYLDFLKTKVFPWIQEEFGGVPVCFQQDGAPNHTAKIVQD' A
#
# COMPACT_ATOMS: atom_id res chain seq x y z
N LYS A 1 10.99 36.31 15.34
CA LYS A 1 11.08 35.86 13.93
C LYS A 1 10.31 34.54 13.84
N ARG A 2 9.07 34.57 13.34
CA ARG A 2 8.25 33.38 13.13
C ARG A 2 8.90 32.58 11.99
N LEU A 3 9.20 31.30 12.22
CA LEU A 3 9.60 30.40 11.14
C LEU A 3 8.43 30.33 10.15
N PRO A 4 8.67 30.27 8.83
CA PRO A 4 7.57 30.10 7.87
C PRO A 4 6.81 28.83 8.27
N ASP A 5 5.48 28.95 8.33
CA ASP A 5 4.59 27.83 8.62
C ASP A 5 4.93 26.73 7.60
N ALA A 6 5.50 25.62 8.06
CA ALA A 6 5.72 24.46 7.21
C ALA A 6 4.33 24.00 6.78
N GLU A 7 3.99 24.26 5.52
CA GLU A 7 2.71 23.81 4.95
C GLU A 7 2.66 22.30 5.12
N ALA A 8 1.69 21.83 5.90
CA ALA A 8 1.51 20.40 6.15
C ALA A 8 1.10 19.75 4.82
N ALA A 9 2.07 19.18 4.10
CA ALA A 9 1.79 18.40 2.91
C ALA A 9 1.12 17.08 3.33
N ILE A 10 -0.12 16.86 2.88
CA ILE A 10 -0.79 15.56 2.99
C ILE A 10 -0.17 14.64 1.93
N CYS A 11 0.43 13.53 2.36
CA CYS A 11 1.01 12.53 1.47
C CYS A 11 0.35 11.18 1.76
N ASP A 12 -0.28 10.60 0.74
CA ASP A 12 -0.86 9.28 0.83
C ASP A 12 0.24 8.22 0.79
N CYS A 13 0.10 7.18 1.61
CA CYS A 13 1.07 6.10 1.70
C CYS A 13 0.39 4.74 1.84
N LEU A 14 1.03 3.70 1.33
CA LEU A 14 0.67 2.31 1.56
C LEU A 14 1.71 1.64 2.47
N GLY A 15 1.25 0.89 3.47
CA GLY A 15 2.09 0.09 4.34
C GLY A 15 1.44 -1.25 4.67
N VAL A 16 2.25 -2.31 4.75
CA VAL A 16 1.82 -3.66 5.10
C VAL A 16 2.54 -4.11 6.35
N VAL A 17 1.81 -4.75 7.26
CA VAL A 17 2.35 -5.28 8.53
C VAL A 17 1.92 -6.74 8.65
N ALA A 18 2.85 -7.58 9.08
CA ALA A 18 2.61 -8.99 9.34
C ALA A 18 2.47 -9.28 10.84
N SER A 19 1.84 -10.41 11.18
CA SER A 19 1.59 -10.83 12.57
C SER A 19 2.86 -11.09 13.37
N ASN A 20 3.98 -11.39 12.71
CA ASN A 20 5.30 -11.55 13.33
C ASN A 20 6.05 -10.21 13.52
N GLY A 21 5.40 -9.08 13.25
CA GLY A 21 5.96 -7.74 13.44
C GLY A 21 6.79 -7.22 12.27
N LYS A 22 7.02 -8.00 11.20
CA LYS A 22 7.64 -7.51 9.97
C LYS A 22 6.76 -6.45 9.30
N LYS A 23 7.40 -5.46 8.68
CA LYS A 23 6.74 -4.31 8.04
C LYS A 23 7.36 -4.05 6.68
N SER A 24 6.54 -3.74 5.69
CA SER A 24 7.04 -3.21 4.43
C SER A 24 7.65 -1.83 4.64
N PRO A 25 8.54 -1.36 3.75
CA PRO A 25 8.79 0.06 3.60
C PRO A 25 7.47 0.82 3.39
N LEU A 26 7.40 2.07 3.86
CA LEU A 26 6.24 2.93 3.59
C LEU A 26 6.31 3.40 2.13
N LEU A 27 5.33 2.97 1.34
CA LEU A 27 5.27 3.25 -0.09
C LEU A 27 4.53 4.57 -0.29
N ARG A 28 5.28 5.63 -0.59
CA ARG A 28 4.69 6.93 -0.90
C ARG A 28 3.95 6.89 -2.23
N ILE A 29 2.74 7.43 -2.22
CA ILE A 29 1.95 7.63 -3.44
C ILE A 29 2.27 9.05 -3.94
N PRO A 30 2.61 9.22 -5.24
CA PRO A 30 2.93 10.54 -5.77
C PRO A 30 1.75 11.51 -5.62
N ASP A 31 2.07 12.78 -5.38
CA ASP A 31 1.06 13.82 -5.18
C ASP A 31 0.12 13.92 -6.38
N GLY A 32 -1.18 14.10 -6.10
CA GLY A 32 -2.22 14.17 -7.12
C GLY A 32 -2.65 12.82 -7.72
N VAL A 33 -2.02 11.71 -7.34
CA VAL A 33 -2.45 10.38 -7.76
C VAL A 33 -3.67 9.94 -6.96
N LYS A 34 -4.81 9.80 -7.65
CA LYS A 34 -5.99 9.17 -7.08
C LYS A 34 -5.86 7.66 -7.16
N ILE A 35 -5.82 6.98 -6.00
CA ILE A 35 -5.87 5.52 -5.97
C ILE A 35 -7.22 5.06 -6.53
N ASN A 36 -7.17 4.42 -7.69
CA ASN A 36 -8.29 3.69 -8.29
C ASN A 36 -7.92 2.20 -8.36
N LYS A 37 -8.86 1.35 -8.78
CA LYS A 37 -8.62 -0.11 -8.92
C LYS A 37 -7.39 -0.49 -9.76
N ILE A 38 -7.03 0.29 -10.78
CA ILE A 38 -5.87 0.00 -11.65
C ILE A 38 -4.58 0.35 -10.93
N VAL A 39 -4.51 1.55 -10.35
CA VAL A 39 -3.35 1.97 -9.53
C VAL A 39 -3.16 1.03 -8.35
N TYR A 40 -4.25 0.67 -7.66
CA TYR A 40 -4.20 -0.26 -6.54
C TYR A 40 -3.66 -1.64 -6.94
N LEU A 41 -4.16 -2.20 -8.05
CA LEU A 41 -3.65 -3.47 -8.58
C LEU A 41 -2.17 -3.41 -8.94
N ASP A 42 -1.71 -2.29 -9.52
CA ASP A 42 -0.31 -2.08 -9.86
C ASP A 42 0.57 -2.03 -8.59
N PHE A 43 0.14 -1.32 -7.54
CA PHE A 43 0.83 -1.32 -6.25
C PHE A 43 0.89 -2.71 -5.64
N LEU A 44 -0.21 -3.49 -5.71
CA LEU A 44 -0.22 -4.87 -5.23
C LEU A 44 0.81 -5.73 -5.97
N LYS A 45 0.82 -5.68 -7.30
CA LYS A 45 1.70 -6.51 -8.14
C LYS A 45 3.16 -6.10 -8.07
N THR A 46 3.45 -4.80 -8.02
CA THR A 46 4.82 -4.29 -8.16
C THR A 46 5.51 -4.03 -6.83
N LYS A 47 4.75 -3.89 -5.73
CA LYS A 47 5.30 -3.55 -4.40
C LYS A 47 4.93 -4.57 -3.33
N VAL A 48 3.64 -4.81 -3.13
CA VAL A 48 3.17 -5.63 -1.99
C VAL A 48 3.50 -7.10 -2.19
N PHE A 49 3.15 -7.66 -3.35
CA PHE A 49 3.36 -9.08 -3.63
C PHE A 49 4.85 -9.47 -3.61
N PRO A 50 5.78 -8.71 -4.23
CA PRO A 50 7.21 -8.97 -4.11
C PRO A 50 7.70 -8.96 -2.65
N TRP A 51 7.24 -8.01 -1.83
CA TRP A 51 7.60 -7.97 -0.41
C TRP A 51 7.08 -9.20 0.34
N ILE A 52 5.84 -9.64 0.08
CA ILE A 52 5.30 -10.87 0.68
C ILE A 52 6.13 -12.09 0.24
N GLN A 53 6.50 -12.19 -1.04
CA GLN A 53 7.31 -13.29 -1.54
C GLN A 53 8.71 -13.33 -0.94
N GLU A 54 9.35 -12.17 -0.77
CA GLU A 54 10.65 -12.05 -0.13
C GLU A 54 10.60 -12.49 1.34
N GLU A 55 9.58 -12.06 2.08
CA GLU A 55 9.52 -12.25 3.53
C GLU A 55 8.91 -13.59 3.97
N PHE A 56 8.03 -14.16 3.13
CA PHE A 56 7.18 -15.32 3.44
C PHE A 56 7.10 -16.34 2.30
N GLY A 57 8.01 -16.28 1.32
CA GLY A 57 8.05 -17.20 0.19
C GLY A 57 8.01 -18.68 0.63
N GLY A 58 7.09 -19.44 0.03
CA GLY A 58 6.91 -20.87 0.35
C GLY A 58 6.02 -21.15 1.57
N VAL A 59 5.47 -20.13 2.22
CA VAL A 59 4.52 -20.28 3.34
C VAL A 59 3.14 -19.75 2.93
N PRO A 60 2.04 -20.41 3.33
CA PRO A 60 0.70 -19.86 3.14
C PRO A 60 0.55 -18.52 3.87
N VAL A 61 0.07 -17.50 3.15
CA VAL A 61 -0.19 -16.15 3.68
C VAL A 61 -1.65 -15.80 3.46
N CYS A 62 -2.26 -15.14 4.45
CA CYS A 62 -3.55 -14.48 4.31
C CYS A 62 -3.32 -12.97 4.20
N PHE A 63 -3.80 -12.35 3.12
CA PHE A 63 -3.74 -10.91 2.93
C PHE A 63 -5.10 -10.29 3.29
N GLN A 64 -5.09 -9.35 4.24
CA GLN A 64 -6.29 -8.66 4.73
C GLN A 64 -6.23 -7.17 4.37
N GLN A 65 -7.36 -6.65 3.90
CA GLN A 65 -7.59 -5.23 3.60
C GLN A 65 -9.04 -4.85 3.98
N ASP A 66 -9.38 -3.56 3.94
CA ASP A 66 -10.76 -3.12 4.15
C ASP A 66 -11.65 -3.32 2.90
N GLY A 67 -12.92 -2.94 2.99
CA GLY A 67 -13.90 -3.07 1.93
C GLY A 67 -13.95 -1.94 0.90
N ALA A 68 -12.91 -1.09 0.78
CA ALA A 68 -12.97 0.05 -0.14
C ALA A 68 -13.28 -0.39 -1.60
N PRO A 69 -13.98 0.45 -2.42
CA PRO A 69 -14.39 0.04 -3.77
C PRO A 69 -13.24 -0.40 -4.69
N ASN A 70 -12.05 0.15 -4.50
CA ASN A 70 -10.87 -0.25 -5.28
C ASN A 70 -10.30 -1.59 -4.82
N HIS A 71 -10.45 -1.92 -3.55
CA HIS A 71 -9.99 -3.16 -2.93
C HIS A 71 -10.89 -4.33 -3.36
N THR A 72 -12.19 -4.10 -3.44
CA THR A 72 -13.20 -5.11 -3.80
C THR A 72 -13.53 -5.16 -5.29
N ALA A 73 -12.88 -4.35 -6.12
CA ALA A 73 -13.10 -4.35 -7.56
C ALA A 73 -12.74 -5.71 -8.17
N LYS A 74 -13.57 -6.21 -9.10
CA LYS A 74 -13.36 -7.53 -9.74
C LYS A 74 -11.93 -7.72 -10.28
N ILE A 75 -11.39 -6.72 -10.99
CA ILE A 75 -10.03 -6.78 -11.55
C ILE A 75 -8.91 -6.92 -10.50
N VAL A 76 -9.20 -6.59 -9.24
CA VAL A 76 -8.26 -6.72 -8.10
C VAL A 76 -8.42 -8.06 -7.40
N GLN A 77 -9.56 -8.73 -7.58
CA GLN A 77 -9.91 -10.01 -6.98
C GLN A 77 -9.68 -11.21 -7.91
N ASP A 78 -9.31 -10.95 -9.17
CA ASP A 78 -9.00 -11.95 -10.20
C ASP A 78 -7.62 -12.60 -9.95
#